data_AF-A0A524JQR6-F1
#
_entry.id   AF-A0A524JQR6-F1
#
_cell.length_a   1.000
_cell.length_b   1.000
_cell.length_c   1.000
_cell.angle_alpha   90.00
_cell.angle_beta   90.00
_cell.angle_gamma   90.00
#
_symmetry.space_group_name_H-M   'P 1'
#
loop_
_entity.id
_entity.type
_entity.pdbx_description
1 polymer ?
#
loop_
_entity_poly.entity_id
_entity_poly.type
_entity_poly.pdbx_seq_one_letter_code
_entity_poly.pdbx_strand_id
1 'polypeptide(L)'
;MPPTALDTETGDPDVVIAVLDTGVEATHKDLSGKVLTGCSTLGGFSETNCGTNTNDIDGHGSGVSGTAAAQANNGLGVAGVCWGCQILPVKVLGDTGSGSDADVIQGIFFARNYAINNPTKKVIINMSLGRNCQSPTFNLLSQAMQDAINLAWNSGSVIVAAAGNDGSSES
;
A
#
# COMPACT_ATOMS: atom_id res chain seq x y z
N MET A 1 33.06 9.71 5.72
CA MET A 1 31.85 9.69 4.88
C MET A 1 30.73 10.33 5.69
N PRO A 2 29.88 11.19 5.11
CA PRO A 2 28.71 11.69 5.84
C PRO A 2 27.74 10.52 6.14
N PRO A 3 27.00 10.58 7.26
CA PRO A 3 26.00 9.56 7.58
C PRO A 3 24.93 9.51 6.50
N THR A 4 24.45 8.31 6.19
CA THR A 4 23.26 8.13 5.34
C THR A 4 22.00 8.42 6.15
N ALA A 5 20.86 8.66 5.51
CA ALA A 5 19.61 8.95 6.25
C ALA A 5 19.26 7.84 7.27
N LEU A 6 19.63 6.59 6.98
CA LEU A 6 19.44 5.42 7.83
C LEU A 6 20.33 5.41 9.08
N ASP A 7 21.41 6.20 9.10
CA ASP A 7 22.30 6.37 10.27
C ASP A 7 21.75 7.42 11.27
N THR A 8 20.71 8.16 10.85
CA THR A 8 20.14 9.28 11.62
C THR A 8 18.69 9.08 12.04
N GLU A 9 17.86 8.40 11.25
CA GLU A 9 16.46 8.13 11.59
C GLU A 9 16.06 6.73 11.14
N THR A 10 15.51 5.94 12.07
CA THR A 10 15.11 4.55 11.78
C THR A 10 13.65 4.40 11.38
N GLY A 11 12.90 5.51 11.37
CA GLY A 11 11.46 5.51 11.23
C GLY A 11 10.74 5.44 12.58
N ASP A 12 9.43 5.58 12.52
CA ASP A 12 8.56 5.71 13.70
C ASP A 12 7.44 4.65 13.60
N PRO A 13 7.19 3.84 14.65
CA PRO A 13 6.08 2.87 14.66
C PRO A 13 4.68 3.53 14.59
N ASP A 14 4.59 4.85 14.77
CA ASP A 14 3.37 5.61 14.52
C ASP A 14 3.19 6.01 13.05
N VAL A 15 4.19 5.75 12.19
CA VAL A 15 4.04 5.83 10.73
C VAL A 15 3.59 4.46 10.20
N VAL A 16 2.45 4.48 9.53
CA VAL A 16 1.81 3.31 8.92
C VAL A 16 1.83 3.47 7.40
N ILE A 17 2.42 2.50 6.71
CA ILE A 17 2.43 2.44 5.25
C ILE A 17 1.34 1.46 4.82
N ALA A 18 0.22 2.00 4.33
CA ALA A 18 -0.85 1.24 3.71
C ALA A 18 -0.42 0.82 2.30
N VAL A 19 -0.16 -0.47 2.11
CA VAL A 19 0.29 -1.04 0.84
C VAL A 19 -0.92 -1.60 0.10
N LEU A 20 -1.40 -0.85 -0.89
CA LEU A 20 -2.53 -1.22 -1.74
C LEU A 20 -1.99 -2.04 -2.93
N ASP A 21 -2.04 -3.37 -2.80
CA ASP A 21 -1.32 -4.28 -3.70
C ASP A 21 -1.94 -5.71 -3.71
N THR A 22 -1.14 -6.75 -4.01
CA THR A 22 -1.51 -8.17 -4.01
C THR A 22 -1.64 -8.81 -2.63
N GLY A 23 -1.43 -8.04 -1.56
CA GLY A 23 -1.37 -8.53 -0.18
C GLY A 23 0.04 -8.44 0.39
N VAL A 24 0.25 -8.98 1.59
CA VAL A 24 1.57 -9.06 2.23
C VAL A 24 1.74 -10.39 2.97
N GLU A 25 2.86 -11.06 2.77
CA GLU A 25 3.25 -12.23 3.56
C GLU A 25 3.68 -11.81 4.98
N ALA A 26 2.72 -11.72 5.89
CA ALA A 26 2.97 -11.27 7.28
C ALA A 26 3.93 -12.18 8.07
N THR A 27 4.12 -13.42 7.63
CA THR A 27 5.04 -14.38 8.26
C THR A 27 6.46 -14.33 7.71
N HIS A 28 6.71 -13.52 6.67
CA HIS A 28 8.06 -13.33 6.14
C HIS A 28 8.99 -12.79 7.23
N LYS A 29 10.18 -13.35 7.36
CA LYS A 29 11.09 -13.07 8.48
C LYS A 29 11.41 -11.57 8.63
N ASP A 30 11.58 -10.87 7.50
CA ASP A 30 11.88 -9.43 7.48
C ASP A 30 10.66 -8.52 7.69
N LEU A 31 9.43 -9.07 7.68
CA LEU A 31 8.19 -8.30 7.87
C LEU A 31 7.43 -8.68 9.15
N SER A 32 7.79 -9.82 9.75
CA SER A 32 7.15 -10.34 10.96
C SER A 32 7.08 -9.30 12.08
N GLY A 33 5.93 -9.22 12.76
CA GLY A 33 5.72 -8.25 13.86
C GLY A 33 5.54 -6.78 13.43
N LYS A 34 5.56 -6.47 12.13
CA LYS A 34 5.29 -5.12 11.59
C LYS A 34 4.04 -5.03 10.73
N VAL A 35 3.51 -6.16 10.26
CA VAL A 35 2.30 -6.22 9.44
C VAL A 35 1.08 -6.20 10.36
N LEU A 36 0.26 -5.15 10.20
CA LEU A 36 -1.00 -4.94 10.90
C LEU A 36 -2.11 -5.81 10.30
N THR A 37 -3.22 -5.95 11.03
CA THR A 37 -4.46 -6.48 10.46
C THR A 37 -4.99 -5.50 9.42
N GLY A 38 -5.00 -5.94 8.16
CA GLY A 38 -5.41 -5.11 7.03
C GLY A 38 -6.72 -5.56 6.40
N CYS A 39 -6.86 -5.29 5.09
CA CYS A 39 -8.09 -5.54 4.36
C CYS A 39 -7.90 -6.12 2.97
N SER A 40 -8.75 -7.07 2.57
CA SER A 40 -8.96 -7.43 1.17
C SER A 40 -10.27 -6.82 0.68
N THR A 41 -10.20 -6.03 -0.39
CA THR A 41 -11.39 -5.47 -1.04
C THR A 41 -11.98 -6.42 -2.09
N LEU A 42 -11.19 -7.43 -2.50
CA LEU A 42 -11.61 -8.46 -3.45
C LEU A 42 -12.84 -9.22 -2.96
N GLY A 43 -13.75 -9.52 -3.90
CA GLY A 43 -14.94 -10.33 -3.63
C GLY A 43 -16.12 -9.54 -3.03
N GLY A 44 -16.02 -8.22 -2.96
CA GLY A 44 -17.09 -7.33 -2.53
C GLY A 44 -16.83 -6.72 -1.16
N PHE A 45 -16.11 -5.60 -1.14
CA PHE A 45 -15.92 -4.78 0.05
C PHE A 45 -17.21 -4.07 0.47
N SER A 46 -17.43 -3.99 1.77
CA SER A 46 -18.17 -2.90 2.38
C SER A 46 -17.39 -2.36 3.58
N GLU A 47 -17.71 -1.14 4.02
CA GLU A 47 -17.07 -0.54 5.21
C GLU A 47 -17.19 -1.42 6.46
N THR A 48 -18.19 -2.32 6.50
CA THR A 48 -18.44 -3.25 7.61
C THR A 48 -18.04 -4.69 7.29
N ASN A 49 -17.68 -5.01 6.05
CA ASN A 49 -17.31 -6.34 5.59
C ASN A 49 -16.06 -6.27 4.71
N CYS A 50 -14.94 -6.08 5.39
CA CYS A 50 -13.62 -6.17 4.81
C CYS A 50 -13.16 -7.63 4.81
N GLY A 51 -12.61 -8.11 3.68
CA GLY A 51 -12.04 -9.45 3.60
C GLY A 51 -10.80 -9.60 4.48
N THR A 52 -10.69 -10.70 5.22
CA THR A 52 -9.58 -10.94 6.16
C THR A 52 -8.35 -11.56 5.50
N ASN A 53 -8.47 -12.09 4.28
CA ASN A 53 -7.35 -12.69 3.56
C ASN A 53 -6.51 -11.63 2.85
N THR A 54 -5.50 -11.11 3.53
CA THR A 54 -4.51 -10.20 2.95
C THR A 54 -3.21 -10.91 2.57
N ASN A 55 -3.20 -12.25 2.50
CA ASN A 55 -1.99 -12.98 2.17
C ASN A 55 -1.59 -12.71 0.71
N ASP A 56 -0.27 -12.61 0.51
CA ASP A 56 0.30 -12.43 -0.81
C ASP A 56 0.67 -13.78 -1.41
N ILE A 57 0.06 -14.10 -2.55
CA ILE A 57 0.36 -15.30 -3.34
C ILE A 57 1.18 -14.93 -4.59
N ASP A 58 1.06 -13.69 -5.05
CA ASP A 58 1.75 -13.17 -6.24
C ASP A 58 3.19 -12.77 -5.90
N GLY A 59 3.39 -12.12 -4.76
CA GLY A 59 4.69 -11.69 -4.24
C GLY A 59 5.00 -10.21 -4.45
N HIS A 60 4.28 -9.51 -5.34
CA HIS A 60 4.52 -8.09 -5.61
C HIS A 60 4.35 -7.22 -4.36
N GLY A 61 3.22 -7.32 -3.67
CA GLY A 61 2.93 -6.53 -2.46
C GLY A 61 3.90 -6.79 -1.30
N SER A 62 4.42 -8.01 -1.16
CA SER A 62 5.47 -8.34 -0.19
C SER A 62 6.81 -7.72 -0.56
N GLY A 63 7.18 -7.71 -1.85
CA GLY A 63 8.39 -7.03 -2.33
C GLY A 63 8.34 -5.51 -2.14
N VAL A 64 7.19 -4.90 -2.42
CA VAL A 64 6.92 -3.48 -2.13
C VAL A 64 7.04 -3.20 -0.63
N SER A 65 6.41 -4.03 0.20
CA SER A 65 6.46 -3.91 1.67
C SER A 65 7.87 -4.06 2.22
N GLY A 66 8.67 -4.97 1.66
CA GLY A 66 10.06 -5.17 2.03
C GLY A 66 10.91 -3.93 1.75
N THR A 67 10.79 -3.36 0.56
CA THR A 67 11.47 -2.11 0.19
C THR A 67 11.07 -0.96 1.12
N ALA A 68 9.79 -0.88 1.48
CA ALA A 68 9.26 0.18 2.33
C ALA A 68 9.71 0.05 3.80
N ALA A 69 9.59 -1.13 4.42
CA ALA A 69 9.71 -1.26 5.86
C ALA A 69 10.25 -2.63 6.36
N ALA A 70 10.99 -3.37 5.54
CA ALA A 70 11.71 -4.55 6.05
C ALA A 70 12.55 -4.20 7.28
N GLN A 71 12.53 -5.08 8.29
CA GLN A 71 13.38 -4.95 9.47
C GLN A 71 14.85 -4.84 9.06
N ALA A 72 15.60 -3.92 9.66
CA ALA A 72 17.05 -3.94 9.58
C ALA A 72 17.68 -4.40 10.91
N ASN A 73 18.97 -4.70 10.87
CA ASN A 73 19.78 -5.22 11.99
C ASN A 73 19.27 -6.54 12.61
N ASN A 74 18.47 -7.33 11.88
CA ASN A 74 18.06 -8.67 12.28
C ASN A 74 19.02 -9.77 11.77
N GLY A 75 20.03 -9.41 10.97
CA GLY A 75 20.99 -10.34 10.36
C GLY A 75 20.42 -11.22 9.24
N LEU A 76 19.27 -10.84 8.68
CA LEU A 76 18.54 -11.58 7.66
C LEU A 76 18.20 -10.63 6.49
N GLY A 77 18.05 -11.22 5.30
CA GLY A 77 17.48 -10.57 4.11
C GLY A 77 17.92 -9.12 3.84
N VAL A 78 16.95 -8.20 3.81
CA VAL A 78 17.14 -6.79 3.38
C VAL A 78 16.62 -5.79 4.42
N ALA A 79 17.01 -4.53 4.27
CA ALA A 79 16.53 -3.42 5.09
C ALA A 79 15.58 -2.52 4.29
N GLY A 80 14.42 -2.18 4.87
CA GLY A 80 13.50 -1.21 4.29
C GLY A 80 13.92 0.22 4.59
N VAL A 81 13.41 1.17 3.80
CA VAL A 81 13.69 2.60 3.99
C VAL A 81 13.20 3.10 5.35
N CYS A 82 12.03 2.63 5.79
CA CYS A 82 11.46 2.89 7.11
C CYS A 82 11.32 1.60 7.92
N TRP A 83 12.45 0.97 8.24
CA TRP A 83 12.52 -0.22 9.10
C TRP A 83 11.88 -0.09 10.49
N GLY A 84 11.54 1.11 10.97
CA GLY A 84 10.74 1.36 12.18
C GLY A 84 9.21 1.43 11.95
N CYS A 85 8.76 1.62 10.70
CA CYS A 85 7.34 1.75 10.35
C CYS A 85 6.56 0.44 10.49
N GLN A 86 5.22 0.58 10.48
CA GLN A 86 4.28 -0.54 10.35
C GLN A 86 3.72 -0.64 8.92
N ILE A 87 3.35 -1.84 8.50
CA ILE A 87 2.70 -2.10 7.21
C ILE A 87 1.22 -2.40 7.45
N LEU A 88 0.33 -1.68 6.76
CA LEU A 88 -1.10 -2.00 6.69
C LEU A 88 -1.39 -2.63 5.33
N PRO A 89 -1.61 -3.96 5.25
CA PRO A 89 -1.82 -4.61 3.97
C PRO A 89 -3.24 -4.33 3.46
N VAL A 90 -3.36 -3.83 2.24
CA VAL A 90 -4.66 -3.60 1.58
C VAL A 90 -4.65 -4.36 0.25
N LYS A 91 -5.17 -5.59 0.24
CA LYS A 91 -5.21 -6.45 -0.94
C LYS A 91 -6.31 -5.96 -1.89
N VAL A 92 -5.89 -5.25 -2.94
CA VAL A 92 -6.75 -4.71 -4.01
C VAL A 92 -6.50 -5.40 -5.35
N LEU A 93 -5.43 -6.20 -5.44
CA LEU A 93 -5.10 -7.05 -6.58
C LEU A 93 -5.18 -8.53 -6.15
N GLY A 94 -5.74 -9.37 -7.01
CA GLY A 94 -5.82 -10.81 -6.83
C GLY A 94 -4.46 -11.51 -7.00
N ASP A 95 -4.47 -12.83 -6.93
CA ASP A 95 -3.27 -13.67 -6.95
C ASP A 95 -2.55 -13.72 -8.31
N THR A 96 -3.06 -12.98 -9.31
CA THR A 96 -2.45 -12.82 -10.64
C THR A 96 -1.97 -11.38 -10.87
N GLY A 97 -1.83 -10.57 -9.82
CA GLY A 97 -1.41 -9.16 -9.92
C GLY A 97 -2.44 -8.23 -10.57
N SER A 98 -3.71 -8.64 -10.65
CA SER A 98 -4.77 -7.88 -11.33
C SER A 98 -5.97 -7.64 -10.42
N GLY A 99 -6.63 -6.50 -10.57
CA GLY A 99 -7.81 -6.10 -9.81
C GLY A 99 -8.62 -5.04 -10.54
N SER A 100 -9.76 -4.65 -9.98
CA SER A 100 -10.59 -3.60 -10.58
C SER A 100 -10.30 -2.23 -9.98
N ASP A 101 -10.57 -1.17 -10.75
CA ASP A 101 -10.54 0.21 -10.23
C ASP A 101 -11.43 0.39 -9.00
N ALA A 102 -12.55 -0.34 -8.92
CA ALA A 102 -13.45 -0.30 -7.77
C ALA A 102 -12.79 -0.85 -6.51
N ASP A 103 -12.06 -1.97 -6.62
CA ASP A 103 -11.31 -2.58 -5.50
C ASP A 103 -10.23 -1.63 -4.99
N VAL A 104 -9.55 -0.91 -5.90
CA VAL A 104 -8.53 0.09 -5.56
C VAL A 104 -9.16 1.30 -4.86
N ILE A 105 -10.26 1.84 -5.39
CA ILE A 105 -11.00 2.96 -4.77
C ILE A 105 -11.45 2.59 -3.35
N GLN A 106 -11.99 1.39 -3.17
CA GLN A 106 -12.38 0.87 -1.87
C GLN A 106 -11.18 0.71 -0.93
N GLY A 107 -10.02 0.31 -1.46
CA GLY A 107 -8.78 0.23 -0.70
C GLY A 107 -8.32 1.60 -0.20
N ILE A 108 -8.44 2.65 -1.02
CA ILE A 108 -8.14 4.03 -0.62
C ILE A 108 -9.09 4.46 0.50
N PHE A 109 -10.38 4.18 0.39
CA PHE A 109 -11.34 4.48 1.46
C PHE A 109 -11.04 3.74 2.76
N PHE A 110 -10.66 2.46 2.68
CA PHE A 110 -10.24 1.69 3.85
C PHE A 110 -9.03 2.32 4.54
N ALA A 111 -7.97 2.64 3.80
CA ALA A 111 -6.76 3.25 4.35
C ALA A 111 -7.02 4.65 4.94
N ARG A 112 -7.86 5.46 4.27
CA ARG A 112 -8.35 6.73 4.79
C ARG A 112 -9.10 6.56 6.10
N ASN A 113 -10.04 5.61 6.16
CA ASN A 113 -10.84 5.37 7.36
C ASN A 113 -9.96 4.85 8.51
N TYR A 114 -8.94 4.05 8.21
CA TYR A 114 -7.91 3.69 9.18
C TYR A 114 -7.21 4.94 9.75
N ALA A 115 -6.82 5.90 8.91
CA ALA A 115 -6.20 7.15 9.37
C ALA A 115 -7.13 7.97 10.29
N ILE A 116 -8.39 8.12 9.91
CA ILE A 116 -9.40 8.85 10.70
C ILE A 116 -9.63 8.19 12.06
N ASN A 117 -9.71 6.85 12.09
CA ASN A 117 -9.95 6.09 13.31
C ASN A 117 -8.71 5.99 14.21
N ASN A 118 -7.52 6.32 13.67
CA ASN A 118 -6.26 6.27 14.39
C ASN A 118 -5.54 7.64 14.27
N PRO A 119 -6.09 8.72 14.84
CA PRO A 119 -5.60 10.09 14.62
C PRO A 119 -4.17 10.35 15.13
N THR A 120 -3.60 9.45 15.94
CA THR A 120 -2.20 9.50 16.36
C THR A 120 -1.24 8.91 15.34
N LYS A 121 -1.74 8.15 14.34
CA LYS A 121 -0.95 7.52 13.31
C LYS A 121 -0.81 8.43 12.09
N LYS A 122 0.37 8.41 11.46
CA LYS A 122 0.62 9.05 10.16
C LYS A 122 0.50 7.99 9.09
N VAL A 123 -0.48 8.12 8.18
CA VAL A 123 -0.77 7.09 7.18
C VAL A 123 -0.25 7.52 5.81
N ILE A 124 0.58 6.67 5.20
CA ILE A 124 1.06 6.79 3.83
C ILE A 124 0.39 5.69 3.01
N ILE A 125 -0.29 6.05 1.94
CA ILE A 125 -0.94 5.13 1.01
C ILE A 125 0.01 4.91 -0.17
N ASN A 126 0.56 3.71 -0.30
CA ASN A 126 1.39 3.31 -1.43
C ASN A 126 0.57 2.47 -2.42
N MET A 127 0.50 2.93 -3.66
CA MET A 127 -0.16 2.26 -4.79
C MET A 127 0.85 1.99 -5.90
N SER A 128 1.53 0.85 -5.82
CA SER A 128 2.49 0.40 -6.85
C SER A 128 1.78 -0.30 -8.01
N LEU A 129 0.72 0.33 -8.52
CA LEU A 129 -0.17 -0.22 -9.53
C LEU A 129 -0.45 0.79 -10.64
N GLY A 130 -0.80 0.30 -11.83
CA GLY A 130 -1.17 1.09 -12.99
C GLY A 130 -2.59 0.78 -13.45
N ARG A 131 -3.20 1.71 -14.19
CA ARG A 131 -4.52 1.51 -14.81
C ARG A 131 -4.36 1.34 -16.32
N ASN A 132 -5.11 0.42 -16.92
CA ASN A 132 -5.16 0.29 -18.37
C ASN A 132 -5.96 1.46 -18.97
N CYS A 133 -5.25 2.43 -19.56
CA CYS A 133 -5.82 3.63 -20.17
C CYS A 133 -6.72 3.35 -21.39
N GLN A 134 -6.69 2.14 -21.94
CA GLN A 134 -7.57 1.72 -23.05
C GLN A 134 -8.90 1.11 -22.56
N SER A 135 -9.09 0.99 -21.24
CA SER A 135 -10.34 0.46 -20.70
C SER A 135 -11.54 1.35 -21.08
N PRO A 136 -12.65 0.78 -21.56
CA PRO A 136 -13.86 1.55 -21.88
C PRO A 136 -14.48 2.26 -20.66
N THR A 137 -14.13 1.82 -19.44
CA THR A 137 -14.57 2.45 -18.18
C THR A 137 -13.56 3.45 -17.61
N PHE A 138 -12.42 3.67 -18.27
CA PHE A 138 -11.32 4.49 -17.75
C PHE A 138 -11.80 5.87 -17.28
N ASN A 139 -12.47 6.62 -18.17
CA ASN A 139 -12.96 7.97 -17.87
C ASN A 139 -14.03 8.01 -16.78
N LEU A 140 -14.89 6.98 -16.71
CA LEU A 140 -15.98 6.94 -15.73
C LEU A 140 -15.46 6.78 -14.30
N LEU A 141 -14.41 5.98 -14.12
CA LEU A 141 -13.85 5.71 -12.80
C LEU A 141 -12.70 6.66 -12.43
N SER A 142 -12.20 7.46 -13.39
CA SER A 142 -11.18 8.48 -13.11
C SER A 142 -11.66 9.57 -12.15
N GLN A 143 -12.90 10.03 -12.24
CA GLN A 143 -13.42 11.01 -11.28
C GLN A 143 -13.56 10.40 -9.88
N ALA A 144 -14.12 9.19 -9.78
CA ALA A 144 -14.28 8.52 -8.49
C ALA A 144 -12.92 8.20 -7.83
N MET A 145 -11.92 7.83 -8.62
CA MET A 145 -10.54 7.65 -8.16
C MET A 145 -9.95 8.96 -7.66
N GLN A 146 -10.09 10.05 -8.43
CA GLN A 146 -9.59 11.36 -8.04
C GLN A 146 -10.26 11.86 -6.75
N ASP A 147 -11.57 11.64 -6.61
CA ASP A 147 -12.32 12.00 -5.41
C ASP A 147 -11.85 11.19 -4.20
N ALA A 148 -11.61 9.89 -4.35
CA ALA A 148 -11.05 9.05 -3.29
C ALA A 148 -9.66 9.53 -2.84
N ILE A 149 -8.77 9.86 -3.79
CA ILE A 149 -7.45 10.43 -3.51
C ILE A 149 -7.58 11.77 -2.77
N ASN A 150 -8.44 12.66 -3.25
CA ASN A 150 -8.67 13.97 -2.63
C ASN A 150 -9.20 13.83 -1.20
N LEU A 151 -10.13 12.90 -0.97
CA LEU A 151 -10.68 12.62 0.35
C LEU A 151 -9.64 12.04 1.31
N ALA A 152 -8.77 11.14 0.83
CA ALA A 152 -7.67 10.61 1.62
C ALA A 152 -6.66 11.70 1.99
N TRP A 153 -6.27 12.53 1.02
CA TRP A 153 -5.37 13.67 1.22
C TRP A 153 -5.93 14.66 2.24
N ASN A 154 -7.19 15.07 2.06
CA ASN A 154 -7.86 16.01 2.95
C ASN A 154 -8.08 15.45 4.37
N SER A 155 -7.94 14.14 4.55
CA SER A 155 -8.00 13.48 5.86
C SER A 155 -6.62 13.28 6.48
N GLY A 156 -5.56 13.87 5.89
CA GLY A 156 -4.20 13.86 6.43
C GLY A 156 -3.31 12.71 5.96
N SER A 157 -3.78 11.87 5.02
CA SER A 157 -2.94 10.82 4.43
C SER A 157 -2.03 11.39 3.33
N VAL A 158 -0.82 10.83 3.20
CA VAL A 158 0.03 11.07 2.03
C VAL A 158 -0.19 9.95 1.02
N ILE A 159 -0.31 10.28 -0.27
CA ILE A 159 -0.53 9.30 -1.34
C ILE A 159 0.72 9.23 -2.21
N VAL A 160 1.22 8.01 -2.41
CA VAL A 160 2.34 7.68 -3.30
C VAL A 160 1.84 6.67 -4.32
N ALA A 161 2.03 6.95 -5.60
CA ALA A 161 1.59 6.09 -6.69
C ALA A 161 2.69 5.94 -7.74
N ALA A 162 2.76 4.77 -8.37
CA ALA A 162 3.66 4.55 -9.50
C ALA A 162 3.23 5.40 -10.72
N ALA A 163 4.20 5.85 -11.52
CA ALA A 163 3.93 6.61 -12.74
C ALA A 163 3.30 5.76 -13.88
N GLY A 164 3.33 4.43 -13.75
CA GLY A 164 2.95 3.47 -14.79
C GLY A 164 4.13 3.05 -15.66
N ASN A 165 4.07 1.82 -16.20
CA ASN A 165 5.16 1.21 -16.99
C ASN A 165 4.87 1.17 -18.50
N ASP A 166 3.80 1.83 -18.95
CA ASP A 166 3.31 1.82 -20.34
C ASP A 166 3.94 2.91 -21.23
N GLY A 167 5.22 3.23 -20.99
CA GLY A 167 5.89 4.38 -21.61
C GLY A 167 5.69 4.46 -23.14
N SER A 168 5.41 5.66 -23.65
CA SER A 168 5.57 5.94 -25.07
C SER A 168 7.05 5.99 -25.39
N SER A 169 7.50 5.27 -26.41
CA SER A 169 8.82 5.52 -26.99
C SER A 169 8.91 6.99 -27.38
N GLU A 170 9.82 7.73 -26.74
CA GLU A 170 10.26 9.04 -27.23
C GLU A 170 10.80 8.83 -28.66
N SER A 171 10.20 9.50 -29.65
CA SER A 171 10.68 9.52 -31.04
C SER A 171 10.94 10.96 -31.47
#